data_AF-A0AA36MU98-F1
#
_entry.id   AF-A0AA36MU98-F1
#
_cell.length_a   1.000
_cell.length_b   1.000
_cell.length_c   1.000
_cell.angle_alpha   90.00
_cell.angle_beta   90.00
_cell.angle_gamma   90.00
#
_symmetry.space_group_name_H-M   'P 1'
#
loop_
_entity.id
_entity.type
_entity.pdbx_description
1 polymer ?
#
loop_
_entity_poly.entity_id
_entity_poly.type
_entity_poly.pdbx_seq_one_letter_code
_entity_poly.pdbx_strand_id
1 'polypeptide(L)'
;MDLVLAGLAGPSDASASVAFDARGAELLAALPRPRGTRAKAFCGDTEILPCKTLKEQGVSNASTVSYVFVPADLWHICDALSRGKAVNAEGITVLHCDDSANLAKSALDHVEHLSFGWAMNRSLRKVCLPSLQSLTLGHDFNQSLAGLRLPETLQSLTFGDCFDQSLDQVDFPKELQSLNFGDCFNQSLAKVRLPGLRILTFGYCFCQSLVEVDLSSLEHLILGDVYNEPLDQVHLPRLVGLNLGLHFDQGLQGVVLPEGLQHLCFGWAYSQSLAGVKLPTGLLSLSFGDFGEMLTVELPENLQCLTMGKVSVEALQGLELPQSLRSLCTEDIDLGVLKLKGLQSLSLGQCFNRRLPDLPQSLRSLSFGKAFNQPPSHLPTGLEELTFGADFNQPLQGVSFPENLRCLTFGHYFNSSLESLSFPQLLHLNLGYTFNQRLEKVGFPNLESLTFEGYFNQSLAEVSLPGLLCLTLGRHWNQPLDGVALPKLQSLSFGADFNQPLQVVLPCLEHLVLGEMFDQSLAQAELAALQSLVLGDAFDQPLAEAVARFPKLRKLALGKSFRRKVPEAWALRSLEYQGIYVSVE
;
A
#
# COMPACT_ATOMS: atom_id res chain seq x y z
N MET A 1 2.68 23.08 -27.84
CA MET A 1 1.41 23.62 -28.37
C MET A 1 1.60 25.11 -28.45
N ASP A 2 1.68 25.65 -29.65
CA ASP A 2 2.02 27.05 -29.90
C ASP A 2 0.75 27.89 -29.97
N LEU A 3 0.66 28.93 -29.14
CA LEU A 3 -0.46 29.88 -29.16
C LEU A 3 -0.15 30.99 -30.17
N VAL A 4 -0.96 31.14 -31.23
CA VAL A 4 -0.87 32.25 -32.19
C VAL A 4 -1.85 33.34 -31.79
N LEU A 5 -1.34 34.54 -31.48
CA LEU A 5 -2.15 35.71 -31.16
C LEU A 5 -2.52 36.50 -32.44
N ALA A 6 -3.69 36.12 -32.99
CA ALA A 6 -4.60 36.84 -33.91
C ALA A 6 -4.43 36.75 -35.45
N GLY A 7 -5.51 36.30 -36.13
CA GLY A 7 -5.88 36.69 -37.51
C GLY A 7 -6.43 35.58 -38.44
N LEU A 8 -7.72 35.22 -38.31
CA LEU A 8 -8.61 34.45 -39.23
C LEU A 8 -8.00 33.62 -40.40
N ALA A 9 -8.07 32.27 -40.30
CA ALA A 9 -8.84 31.35 -41.19
C ALA A 9 -8.37 29.88 -41.12
N GLY A 10 -9.27 28.95 -40.76
CA GLY A 10 -9.15 27.49 -41.02
C GLY A 10 -9.02 26.59 -39.77
N PRO A 11 -9.63 25.37 -39.74
CA PRO A 11 -10.18 24.78 -38.53
C PRO A 11 -9.26 23.75 -37.85
N SER A 12 -9.55 23.53 -36.56
CA SER A 12 -8.92 22.61 -35.59
C SER A 12 -7.60 23.09 -34.98
N ASP A 13 -7.68 23.89 -33.93
CA ASP A 13 -6.85 23.79 -32.72
C ASP A 13 -7.37 24.81 -31.68
N ALA A 14 -7.31 24.47 -30.39
CA ALA A 14 -7.92 25.25 -29.31
C ALA A 14 -7.31 26.67 -29.21
N SER A 15 -7.96 27.66 -29.81
CA SER A 15 -7.53 29.06 -29.78
C SER A 15 -8.20 29.81 -28.62
N ALA A 16 -7.43 30.19 -27.61
CA ALA A 16 -7.84 31.20 -26.63
C ALA A 16 -7.48 32.60 -27.16
N SER A 17 -8.47 33.49 -27.33
CA SER A 17 -8.23 34.89 -27.69
C SER A 17 -8.19 35.75 -26.43
N VAL A 18 -7.04 36.38 -26.15
CA VAL A 18 -6.89 37.28 -24.99
C VAL A 18 -6.49 38.66 -25.50
N ALA A 19 -7.12 39.72 -24.98
CA ALA A 19 -6.91 41.08 -25.44
C ALA A 19 -5.50 41.59 -25.09
N PHE A 20 -4.97 42.54 -25.86
CA PHE A 20 -3.58 43.01 -25.73
C PHE A 20 -3.32 43.82 -24.43
N ASP A 21 -4.39 44.40 -23.89
CA ASP A 21 -4.46 45.10 -22.61
C ASP A 21 -4.74 44.16 -21.43
N ALA A 22 -4.98 42.88 -21.68
CA ALA A 22 -5.19 41.89 -20.65
C ALA A 22 -3.95 41.72 -19.76
N ARG A 23 -4.19 41.37 -18.50
CA ARG A 23 -3.12 40.99 -17.56
C ARG A 23 -2.61 39.59 -17.88
N GLY A 24 -1.35 39.33 -17.53
CA GLY A 24 -0.78 37.98 -17.64
C GLY A 24 -1.63 36.91 -16.95
N ALA A 25 -2.32 37.25 -15.85
CA ALA A 25 -3.26 36.35 -15.18
C ALA A 25 -4.42 35.87 -16.08
N GLU A 26 -4.95 36.73 -16.94
CA GLU A 26 -6.04 36.40 -17.86
C GLU A 26 -5.56 35.48 -18.99
N LEU A 27 -4.33 35.68 -19.47
CA LEU A 27 -3.67 34.77 -20.42
C LEU A 27 -3.48 33.38 -19.81
N LEU A 28 -2.94 33.32 -18.60
CA LEU A 28 -2.70 32.05 -17.90
C LEU A 28 -4.00 31.31 -17.59
N ALA A 29 -5.09 32.02 -17.31
CA ALA A 29 -6.41 31.44 -17.07
C ALA A 29 -7.04 30.81 -18.32
N ALA A 30 -6.69 31.30 -19.51
CA ALA A 30 -7.24 30.83 -20.78
C ALA A 30 -6.52 29.60 -21.38
N LEU A 31 -5.39 29.18 -20.78
CA LEU A 31 -4.62 28.01 -21.23
C LEU A 31 -5.32 26.68 -20.82
N PRO A 32 -5.30 25.64 -21.67
CA PRO A 32 -5.85 24.32 -21.33
C PRO A 32 -4.98 23.63 -20.28
N ARG A 33 -5.46 23.50 -19.03
CA ARG A 33 -4.66 23.05 -17.88
C ARG A 33 -4.90 21.56 -17.53
N PRO A 34 -3.86 20.72 -17.52
CA PRO A 34 -3.90 19.40 -16.88
C PRO A 34 -4.13 19.53 -15.36
N ARG A 35 -4.88 18.58 -14.78
CA ARG A 35 -5.11 18.52 -13.32
C ARG A 35 -3.77 18.52 -12.57
N GLY A 36 -3.69 19.20 -11.42
CA GLY A 36 -2.48 19.17 -10.59
C GLY A 36 -1.39 20.20 -10.96
N THR A 37 -1.63 21.06 -11.95
CA THR A 37 -0.56 21.89 -12.55
C THR A 37 -0.86 23.39 -12.52
N ARG A 38 0.21 24.20 -12.50
CA ARG A 38 0.18 25.64 -12.80
C ARG A 38 0.70 25.87 -14.19
N ALA A 39 0.03 26.72 -14.95
CA ALA A 39 0.55 27.18 -16.23
C ALA A 39 1.57 28.31 -15.98
N LYS A 40 2.75 28.18 -16.58
CA LYS A 40 3.68 29.28 -16.82
C LYS A 40 3.70 29.56 -18.32
N ALA A 41 3.59 30.82 -18.70
CA ALA A 41 3.68 31.25 -20.09
C ALA A 41 4.95 32.09 -20.29
N PHE A 42 5.55 31.97 -21.45
CA PHE A 42 6.80 32.63 -21.83
C PHE A 42 6.64 33.30 -23.19
N CYS A 43 7.25 34.47 -23.35
CA CYS A 43 7.42 35.12 -24.64
C CYS A 43 8.93 35.14 -24.95
N GLY A 44 9.38 34.28 -25.87
CA GLY A 44 10.80 33.96 -26.02
C GLY A 44 11.34 33.29 -24.75
N ASP A 45 12.42 33.83 -24.17
CA ASP A 45 13.03 33.33 -22.93
C ASP A 45 12.51 34.04 -21.66
N THR A 46 11.51 34.93 -21.78
CA THR A 46 11.02 35.75 -20.66
C THR A 46 9.67 35.23 -20.15
N GLU A 47 9.58 34.93 -18.84
CA GLU A 47 8.33 34.51 -18.18
C GLU A 47 7.32 35.66 -18.13
N ILE A 48 6.07 35.37 -18.50
CA ILE A 48 4.94 36.30 -18.43
C ILE A 48 4.41 36.29 -17.00
N LEU A 49 4.60 37.41 -16.31
CA LEU A 49 4.15 37.65 -14.95
C LEU A 49 2.65 37.95 -14.89
N PRO A 50 1.90 37.37 -13.92
CA PRO A 50 0.45 37.57 -13.80
C PRO A 50 0.01 39.01 -13.53
N CYS A 51 0.87 39.78 -12.85
CA CYS A 51 0.54 41.10 -12.29
C CYS A 51 0.79 42.27 -13.26
N LYS A 52 1.34 42.02 -14.44
CA LYS A 52 1.59 43.04 -15.48
C LYS A 52 0.74 42.76 -16.72
N THR A 53 0.45 43.81 -17.49
CA THR A 53 -0.22 43.64 -18.79
C THR A 53 0.71 42.97 -19.81
N LEU A 54 0.16 42.28 -20.80
CA LEU A 54 0.98 41.64 -21.86
C LEU A 54 1.84 42.68 -22.60
N LYS A 55 1.29 43.89 -22.83
CA LYS A 55 1.99 45.03 -23.43
C LYS A 55 3.20 45.51 -22.62
N GLU A 56 3.08 45.61 -21.29
CA GLU A 56 4.19 46.01 -20.40
C GLU A 56 5.33 44.98 -20.37
N GLN A 57 5.05 43.76 -20.81
CA GLN A 57 5.97 42.63 -20.82
C GLN A 57 6.55 42.35 -22.20
N GLY A 58 6.37 43.28 -23.15
CA GLY A 58 6.95 43.19 -24.50
C GLY A 58 6.30 42.15 -25.41
N VAL A 59 5.16 41.59 -25.01
CA VAL A 59 4.37 40.68 -25.86
C VAL A 59 3.70 41.52 -26.95
N SER A 60 3.91 41.15 -28.22
CA SER A 60 3.37 41.82 -29.41
C SER A 60 2.50 40.86 -30.23
N ASN A 61 1.75 41.36 -31.22
CA ASN A 61 0.95 40.49 -32.11
C ASN A 61 1.78 39.50 -32.95
N ALA A 62 3.10 39.71 -33.05
CA ALA A 62 4.01 38.79 -33.73
C ALA A 62 4.76 37.86 -32.76
N SER A 63 4.49 37.97 -31.45
CA SER A 63 5.18 37.18 -30.42
C SER A 63 4.56 35.79 -30.29
N THR A 64 5.39 34.76 -30.36
CA THR A 64 4.99 33.39 -29.99
C THR A 64 5.03 33.26 -28.48
N VAL A 65 3.91 32.84 -27.88
CA VAL A 65 3.85 32.50 -26.46
C VAL A 65 3.93 30.99 -26.32
N SER A 66 5.00 30.51 -25.68
CA SER A 66 5.11 29.12 -25.25
C SER A 66 4.61 28.99 -23.81
N TYR A 67 4.15 27.81 -23.41
CA TYR A 67 3.75 27.57 -22.03
C TYR A 67 4.16 26.19 -21.56
N VAL A 68 4.43 26.07 -20.27
CA VAL A 68 4.75 24.81 -19.60
C VAL A 68 3.88 24.66 -18.36
N PHE A 69 3.60 23.42 -18.02
CA PHE A 69 2.94 23.07 -16.78
C PHE A 69 4.00 22.73 -15.74
N VAL A 70 4.03 23.51 -14.66
CA VAL A 70 4.86 23.22 -13.49
C VAL A 70 3.98 22.59 -12.41
N PRO A 71 4.45 21.52 -11.75
CA PRO A 71 3.81 21.02 -10.54
C PRO A 71 3.68 22.15 -9.53
N ALA A 72 2.54 22.25 -8.85
CA ALA A 72 2.39 23.21 -7.76
C ALA A 72 3.46 22.91 -6.68
N ASP A 73 4.15 23.94 -6.19
CA ASP A 73 5.15 23.82 -5.13
C ASP A 73 4.44 23.54 -3.79
N LEU A 74 4.17 22.26 -3.56
CA LEU A 74 3.44 21.76 -2.39
C LEU A 74 4.15 22.13 -1.08
N TRP A 75 5.48 22.26 -1.09
CA TRP A 75 6.27 22.52 0.11
C TRP A 75 6.08 23.94 0.64
N HIS A 76 6.28 24.96 -0.20
CA HIS A 76 6.10 26.35 0.21
C HIS A 76 4.66 26.66 0.66
N ILE A 77 3.70 25.90 0.12
CA ILE A 77 2.28 26.06 0.43
C ILE A 77 1.95 25.40 1.76
N CYS A 78 2.45 24.20 2.03
CA CYS A 78 2.30 23.54 3.34
C CYS A 78 3.03 24.30 4.47
N ASP A 79 4.25 24.82 4.23
CA ASP A 79 4.98 25.66 5.21
C ASP A 79 4.28 27.00 5.48
N ALA A 80 3.69 27.62 4.46
CA ALA A 80 2.96 28.86 4.63
C ALA A 80 1.59 28.64 5.31
N LEU A 81 0.89 27.54 5.02
CA LEU A 81 -0.34 27.16 5.72
C LEU A 81 -0.10 26.84 7.21
N SER A 82 0.96 26.09 7.54
CA SER A 82 1.31 25.77 8.93
C SER A 82 1.73 27.00 9.75
N ARG A 83 2.25 28.04 9.09
CA ARG A 83 2.58 29.35 9.68
C ARG A 83 1.45 30.39 9.62
N GLY A 84 0.26 29.99 9.16
CA GLY A 84 -0.92 30.85 9.10
C GLY A 84 -0.86 31.99 8.07
N LYS A 85 -0.11 31.81 6.98
CA LYS A 85 -0.04 32.74 5.87
C LYS A 85 -1.02 32.33 4.77
N ALA A 86 -1.65 33.33 4.14
CA ALA A 86 -2.46 33.10 2.95
C ALA A 86 -1.58 32.66 1.78
N VAL A 87 -1.94 31.58 1.10
CA VAL A 87 -1.18 31.05 -0.04
C VAL A 87 -2.10 30.82 -1.23
N ASN A 88 -1.61 31.12 -2.43
CA ASN A 88 -2.28 30.69 -3.66
C ASN A 88 -2.05 29.18 -3.82
N ALA A 89 -3.11 28.38 -3.82
CA ALA A 89 -3.11 26.92 -3.98
C ALA A 89 -3.54 26.47 -5.39
N GLU A 90 -3.51 27.37 -6.37
CA GLU A 90 -3.86 27.09 -7.76
C GLU A 90 -3.12 25.85 -8.27
N GLY A 91 -3.86 24.91 -8.86
CA GLY A 91 -3.35 23.64 -9.37
C GLY A 91 -3.26 22.50 -8.33
N ILE A 92 -3.54 22.71 -7.04
CA ILE A 92 -3.52 21.62 -6.04
C ILE A 92 -4.87 20.92 -5.99
N THR A 93 -4.89 19.60 -6.23
CA THR A 93 -6.09 18.76 -6.11
C THR A 93 -6.19 17.99 -4.79
N VAL A 94 -5.08 17.81 -4.07
CA VAL A 94 -5.01 17.11 -2.77
C VAL A 94 -4.31 18.00 -1.75
N LEU A 95 -4.94 18.23 -0.60
CA LEU A 95 -4.38 19.05 0.47
C LEU A 95 -4.49 18.32 1.82
N HIS A 96 -3.36 18.24 2.54
CA HIS A 96 -3.31 17.79 3.93
C HIS A 96 -3.02 18.99 4.85
N CYS A 97 -3.78 19.17 5.94
CA CYS A 97 -3.70 20.34 6.81
C CYS A 97 -3.68 19.96 8.29
N ASP A 98 -2.58 20.27 8.99
CA ASP A 98 -2.46 19.98 10.42
C ASP A 98 -3.33 20.85 11.33
N ASP A 99 -3.80 22.02 10.86
CA ASP A 99 -4.75 22.86 11.57
C ASP A 99 -5.72 23.59 10.62
N SER A 100 -6.97 23.77 11.07
CA SER A 100 -8.06 24.46 10.37
C SER A 100 -8.00 25.99 10.47
N ALA A 101 -7.13 26.52 11.33
CA ALA A 101 -7.19 27.92 11.77
C ALA A 101 -6.93 28.97 10.68
N ASN A 102 -6.38 28.62 9.51
CA ASN A 102 -5.96 29.60 8.49
C ASN A 102 -6.30 29.23 7.03
N LEU A 103 -7.30 28.37 6.78
CA LEU A 103 -7.76 28.08 5.42
C LEU A 103 -8.61 29.23 4.87
N ALA A 104 -7.99 30.15 4.12
CA ALA A 104 -8.72 31.13 3.34
C ALA A 104 -9.50 30.43 2.22
N LYS A 105 -10.76 30.83 1.98
CA LYS A 105 -11.63 30.26 0.94
C LYS A 105 -10.95 30.19 -0.45
N SER A 106 -10.18 31.22 -0.81
CA SER A 106 -9.46 31.30 -2.10
C SER A 106 -8.29 30.30 -2.23
N ALA A 107 -7.82 29.70 -1.13
CA ALA A 107 -6.77 28.69 -1.15
C ALA A 107 -7.32 27.27 -1.39
N LEU A 108 -8.64 27.12 -1.57
CA LEU A 108 -9.29 25.82 -1.65
C LEU A 108 -10.03 25.61 -2.99
N ASP A 109 -10.07 26.62 -3.87
CA ASP A 109 -10.91 26.64 -5.07
C ASP A 109 -10.65 25.51 -6.08
N HIS A 110 -9.49 24.84 -6.02
CA HIS A 110 -9.10 23.74 -6.93
C HIS A 110 -8.90 22.40 -6.20
N VAL A 111 -9.07 22.37 -4.88
CA VAL A 111 -8.83 21.17 -4.07
C VAL A 111 -10.01 20.22 -4.23
N GLU A 112 -9.74 18.97 -4.60
CA GLU A 112 -10.72 17.90 -4.74
C GLU A 112 -10.70 16.99 -3.50
N HIS A 113 -9.54 16.80 -2.87
CA HIS A 113 -9.37 15.96 -1.68
C HIS A 113 -8.76 16.77 -0.54
N LEU A 114 -9.45 16.85 0.59
CA LEU A 114 -8.99 17.55 1.78
C LEU A 114 -8.86 16.56 2.94
N SER A 115 -7.71 16.52 3.58
CA SER A 115 -7.46 15.75 4.79
C SER A 115 -6.95 16.65 5.91
N PHE A 116 -7.48 16.50 7.11
CA PHE A 116 -6.95 17.16 8.29
C PHE A 116 -5.95 16.26 9.03
N GLY A 117 -4.95 16.89 9.64
CA GLY A 117 -3.89 16.22 10.39
C GLY A 117 -4.40 15.62 11.69
N TRP A 118 -3.55 14.80 12.30
CA TRP A 118 -3.89 13.92 13.42
C TRP A 118 -4.55 14.65 14.60
N ALA A 119 -3.98 15.77 15.04
CA ALA A 119 -4.42 16.50 16.23
C ALA A 119 -5.56 17.50 15.98
N MET A 120 -6.12 17.55 14.78
CA MET A 120 -7.15 18.53 14.42
C MET A 120 -8.47 18.23 15.14
N ASN A 121 -8.86 19.10 16.09
CA ASN A 121 -10.12 18.97 16.82
C ASN A 121 -10.81 20.34 17.03
N ARG A 122 -10.81 21.18 15.99
CA ARG A 122 -11.48 22.49 16.01
C ARG A 122 -12.79 22.45 15.23
N SER A 123 -13.75 23.29 15.63
CA SER A 123 -15.05 23.35 14.96
C SER A 123 -14.93 23.83 13.51
N LEU A 124 -15.55 23.09 12.59
CA LEU A 124 -15.61 23.44 11.16
C LEU A 124 -16.73 24.43 10.81
N ARG A 125 -17.56 24.88 11.77
CA ARG A 125 -18.74 25.72 11.49
C ARG A 125 -18.45 27.01 10.70
N LYS A 126 -17.24 27.55 10.82
CA LYS A 126 -16.81 28.77 10.12
C LYS A 126 -15.97 28.48 8.87
N VAL A 127 -15.72 27.22 8.55
CA VAL A 127 -14.92 26.80 7.41
C VAL A 127 -15.81 26.73 6.18
N CYS A 128 -15.44 27.46 5.13
CA CYS A 128 -16.05 27.31 3.82
C CYS A 128 -15.32 26.20 3.07
N LEU A 129 -15.95 25.04 2.95
CA LEU A 129 -15.42 23.94 2.15
C LEU A 129 -15.65 24.22 0.65
N PRO A 130 -14.67 24.00 -0.23
CA PRO A 130 -14.78 24.21 -1.68
C PRO A 130 -15.54 23.05 -2.33
N SER A 131 -15.51 22.95 -3.66
CA SER A 131 -15.97 21.76 -4.39
C SER A 131 -15.05 20.55 -4.16
N LEU A 132 -15.19 19.89 -3.01
CA LEU A 132 -14.46 18.66 -2.68
C LEU A 132 -15.17 17.44 -3.25
N GLN A 133 -14.39 16.43 -3.66
CA GLN A 133 -14.83 15.05 -3.90
C GLN A 133 -14.61 14.18 -2.65
N SER A 134 -13.58 14.44 -1.85
CA SER A 134 -13.29 13.70 -0.62
C SER A 134 -12.89 14.59 0.54
N LEU A 135 -13.36 14.26 1.74
CA LEU A 135 -13.03 14.92 2.99
C LEU A 135 -12.66 13.88 4.06
N THR A 136 -11.45 13.97 4.60
CA THR A 136 -10.99 13.17 5.74
C THR A 136 -10.76 14.07 6.94
N LEU A 137 -11.47 13.80 8.02
CA LEU A 137 -11.32 14.50 9.30
C LEU A 137 -10.17 13.87 10.09
N GLY A 138 -9.50 14.69 10.91
CA GLY A 138 -8.31 14.27 11.67
C GLY A 138 -8.64 13.23 12.74
N HIS A 139 -7.64 12.45 13.15
CA HIS A 139 -7.77 11.39 14.16
C HIS A 139 -8.48 11.87 15.43
N ASP A 140 -8.06 13.00 16.00
CA ASP A 140 -8.59 13.55 17.25
C ASP A 140 -9.91 14.34 17.07
N PHE A 141 -10.44 14.46 15.84
CA PHE A 141 -11.59 15.30 15.56
C PHE A 141 -12.85 14.76 16.22
N ASN A 142 -13.44 15.54 17.13
CA ASN A 142 -14.67 15.17 17.83
C ASN A 142 -15.62 16.37 18.01
N GLN A 143 -15.76 17.19 16.96
CA GLN A 143 -16.65 18.35 16.95
C GLN A 143 -17.92 18.06 16.14
N SER A 144 -19.06 18.61 16.59
CA SER A 144 -20.34 18.44 15.88
C SER A 144 -20.29 19.06 14.48
N LEU A 145 -20.80 18.30 13.49
CA LEU A 145 -21.00 18.77 12.12
C LEU A 145 -22.36 19.45 11.91
N ALA A 146 -23.21 19.54 12.94
CA ALA A 146 -24.55 20.14 12.80
C ALA A 146 -24.45 21.60 12.30
N GLY A 147 -25.16 21.87 11.20
CA GLY A 147 -25.17 23.17 10.51
C GLY A 147 -23.95 23.45 9.61
N LEU A 148 -23.03 22.50 9.45
CA LEU A 148 -21.96 22.59 8.46
C LEU A 148 -22.53 22.33 7.06
N ARG A 149 -22.22 23.21 6.10
CA ARG A 149 -22.56 22.98 4.69
C ARG A 149 -21.46 22.15 4.05
N LEU A 150 -21.74 20.86 3.86
CA LEU A 150 -20.87 19.96 3.10
C LEU A 150 -20.95 20.30 1.60
N PRO A 151 -19.86 20.12 0.83
CA PRO A 151 -19.89 20.36 -0.61
C PRO A 151 -20.82 19.40 -1.35
N GLU A 152 -21.63 19.90 -2.28
CA GLU A 152 -22.55 19.05 -3.08
C GLU A 152 -21.83 18.05 -3.98
N THR A 153 -20.55 18.29 -4.30
CA THR A 153 -19.69 17.41 -5.09
C THR A 153 -19.05 16.28 -4.27
N LEU A 154 -19.25 16.26 -2.95
CA LEU A 154 -18.56 15.35 -2.04
C LEU A 154 -19.08 13.92 -2.24
N GLN A 155 -18.16 13.02 -2.58
CA GLN A 155 -18.43 11.59 -2.83
C GLN A 155 -17.98 10.70 -1.68
N SER A 156 -17.00 11.14 -0.89
CA SER A 156 -16.48 10.37 0.25
C SER A 156 -16.23 11.26 1.47
N LEU A 157 -16.72 10.81 2.63
CA LEU A 157 -16.46 11.43 3.93
C LEU A 157 -15.90 10.38 4.89
N THR A 158 -14.73 10.67 5.45
CA THR A 158 -14.06 9.81 6.42
C THR A 158 -13.85 10.57 7.73
N PHE A 159 -14.29 9.98 8.83
CA PHE A 159 -14.04 10.48 10.18
C PHE A 159 -12.76 9.86 10.75
N GLY A 160 -12.06 10.61 11.61
CA GLY A 160 -10.96 10.07 12.40
C GLY A 160 -11.44 9.26 13.61
N ASP A 161 -10.48 8.61 14.26
CA ASP A 161 -10.75 7.58 15.26
C ASP A 161 -11.48 8.07 16.50
N CYS A 162 -11.33 9.34 16.89
CA CYS A 162 -11.96 9.88 18.09
C CYS A 162 -13.36 10.47 17.88
N PHE A 163 -13.89 10.47 16.65
CA PHE A 163 -15.19 11.09 16.37
C PHE A 163 -16.35 10.27 16.96
N ASP A 164 -17.12 10.88 17.87
CA ASP A 164 -18.31 10.27 18.47
C ASP A 164 -19.42 11.31 18.70
N GLN A 165 -19.59 12.25 17.76
CA GLN A 165 -20.69 13.22 17.81
C GLN A 165 -21.89 12.73 17.02
N SER A 166 -23.09 13.08 17.50
CA SER A 166 -24.33 12.81 16.77
C SER A 166 -24.31 13.49 15.40
N LEU A 167 -24.78 12.74 14.39
CA LEU A 167 -24.99 13.22 13.03
C LEU A 167 -26.44 13.69 12.79
N ASP A 168 -27.24 13.81 13.85
CA ASP A 168 -28.55 14.43 13.76
C ASP A 168 -28.41 15.84 13.19
N GLN A 169 -29.26 16.20 12.23
CA GLN A 169 -29.26 17.51 11.56
C GLN A 169 -27.99 17.81 10.74
N VAL A 170 -27.23 16.79 10.36
CA VAL A 170 -26.20 16.93 9.32
C VAL A 170 -26.87 16.76 7.95
N ASP A 171 -26.71 17.76 7.09
CA ASP A 171 -27.19 17.71 5.72
C ASP A 171 -26.11 17.08 4.83
N PHE A 172 -26.27 15.78 4.53
CA PHE A 172 -25.36 15.07 3.65
C PHE A 172 -25.64 15.39 2.17
N PRO A 173 -24.60 15.58 1.33
CA PRO A 173 -24.77 15.85 -0.08
C PRO A 173 -25.26 14.61 -0.83
N LYS A 174 -26.04 14.81 -1.90
CA LYS A 174 -26.70 13.72 -2.63
C LYS A 174 -25.74 12.80 -3.37
N GLU A 175 -24.58 13.32 -3.78
CA GLU A 175 -23.54 12.60 -4.51
C GLU A 175 -22.63 11.77 -3.58
N LEU A 176 -22.86 11.80 -2.26
CA LEU A 176 -22.05 11.05 -1.30
C LEU A 176 -22.28 9.55 -1.48
N GLN A 177 -21.22 8.82 -1.78
CA GLN A 177 -21.22 7.38 -2.03
C GLN A 177 -20.60 6.58 -0.88
N SER A 178 -19.68 7.18 -0.13
CA SER A 178 -18.94 6.50 0.93
C SER A 178 -18.92 7.32 2.22
N LEU A 179 -19.26 6.65 3.32
CA LEU A 179 -19.19 7.19 4.68
C LEU A 179 -18.41 6.22 5.56
N ASN A 180 -17.26 6.67 6.08
CA ASN A 180 -16.35 5.84 6.86
C ASN A 180 -16.16 6.46 8.25
N PHE A 181 -16.45 5.69 9.29
CA PHE A 181 -16.22 6.08 10.67
C PHE A 181 -14.93 5.48 11.20
N GLY A 182 -14.24 6.25 12.05
CA GLY A 182 -13.12 5.76 12.85
C GLY A 182 -13.60 5.01 14.10
N ASP A 183 -12.63 4.59 14.91
CA ASP A 183 -12.82 3.59 15.96
C ASP A 183 -13.84 3.93 17.04
N CYS A 184 -13.99 5.19 17.47
CA CYS A 184 -14.80 5.53 18.65
C CYS A 184 -16.28 5.78 18.34
N PHE A 185 -16.70 5.88 17.08
CA PHE A 185 -18.06 6.28 16.74
C PHE A 185 -19.09 5.25 17.22
N ASN A 186 -20.03 5.66 18.07
CA ASN A 186 -21.09 4.79 18.60
C ASN A 186 -22.44 5.51 18.75
N GLN A 187 -22.71 6.51 17.91
CA GLN A 187 -23.99 7.22 17.89
C GLN A 187 -25.01 6.54 16.99
N SER A 188 -26.29 6.62 17.36
CA SER A 188 -27.38 6.07 16.54
C SER A 188 -27.54 6.84 15.23
N LEU A 189 -27.78 6.11 14.14
CA LEU A 189 -28.09 6.68 12.83
C LEU A 189 -29.60 6.75 12.52
N ALA A 190 -30.48 6.33 13.44
CA ALA A 190 -31.92 6.20 13.18
C ALA A 190 -32.60 7.52 12.75
N LYS A 191 -32.08 8.67 13.22
CA LYS A 191 -32.61 9.99 12.86
C LYS A 191 -31.83 10.69 11.75
N VAL A 192 -30.79 10.03 11.23
CA VAL A 192 -29.87 10.59 10.26
C VAL A 192 -30.41 10.35 8.86
N ARG A 193 -30.45 11.40 8.04
CA ARG A 193 -30.86 11.30 6.63
C ARG A 193 -29.65 10.97 5.79
N LEU A 194 -29.35 9.68 5.67
CA LEU A 194 -28.28 9.21 4.80
C LEU A 194 -28.66 9.39 3.32
N PRO A 195 -27.70 9.76 2.44
CA PRO A 195 -27.91 9.77 1.00
C PRO A 195 -27.84 8.34 0.45
N GLY A 196 -27.90 8.19 -0.89
CA GLY A 196 -27.77 6.89 -1.57
C GLY A 196 -26.34 6.31 -1.50
N LEU A 197 -25.88 5.97 -0.30
CA LEU A 197 -24.55 5.42 -0.04
C LEU A 197 -24.37 4.07 -0.71
N ARG A 198 -23.18 3.85 -1.25
CA ARG A 198 -22.69 2.56 -1.76
C ARG A 198 -21.85 1.84 -0.71
N ILE A 199 -21.08 2.58 0.10
CA ILE A 199 -20.18 2.03 1.11
C ILE A 199 -20.43 2.71 2.46
N LEU A 200 -20.58 1.90 3.50
CA LEU A 200 -20.69 2.33 4.88
C LEU A 200 -19.77 1.47 5.74
N THR A 201 -18.83 2.13 6.40
CA THR A 201 -17.83 1.48 7.25
C THR A 201 -17.87 2.06 8.64
N PHE A 202 -17.96 1.18 9.63
CA PHE A 202 -17.85 1.52 11.04
C PHE A 202 -16.50 1.07 11.61
N GLY A 203 -15.98 1.85 12.56
CA GLY A 203 -14.79 1.48 13.32
C GLY A 203 -15.12 0.63 14.55
N TYR A 204 -14.10 0.34 15.35
CA TYR A 204 -14.12 -0.62 16.46
C TYR A 204 -15.37 -0.59 17.36
N CYS A 205 -15.77 0.57 17.88
CA CYS A 205 -16.75 0.72 18.97
C CYS A 205 -18.23 0.70 18.53
N PHE A 206 -18.55 0.77 17.23
CA PHE A 206 -19.93 0.94 16.80
C PHE A 206 -20.79 -0.28 17.15
N CYS A 207 -21.81 -0.08 17.98
CA CYS A 207 -22.74 -1.11 18.39
C CYS A 207 -24.12 -0.50 18.64
N GLN A 208 -24.72 0.06 17.58
CA GLN A 208 -26.07 0.63 17.59
C GLN A 208 -26.96 -0.08 16.58
N SER A 209 -28.25 -0.17 16.87
CA SER A 209 -29.23 -0.78 15.97
C SER A 209 -29.32 -0.05 14.61
N LEU A 210 -29.41 -0.83 13.53
CA LEU A 210 -29.55 -0.35 12.15
C LEU A 210 -30.99 -0.49 11.59
N VAL A 211 -31.96 -0.95 12.39
CA VAL A 211 -33.32 -1.28 11.92
C VAL A 211 -34.06 -0.08 11.31
N GLU A 212 -33.90 1.11 11.88
CA GLU A 212 -34.58 2.34 11.41
C GLU A 212 -33.74 3.11 10.37
N VAL A 213 -32.63 2.55 9.90
CA VAL A 213 -31.69 3.22 8.98
C VAL A 213 -31.96 2.74 7.54
N ASP A 214 -32.18 3.69 6.62
CA ASP A 214 -32.30 3.36 5.19
C ASP A 214 -30.92 3.02 4.60
N LEU A 215 -30.68 1.73 4.39
CA LEU A 215 -29.47 1.17 3.79
C LEU A 215 -29.75 0.51 2.43
N SER A 216 -30.85 0.87 1.78
CA SER A 216 -31.35 0.18 0.59
C SER A 216 -30.46 0.29 -0.65
N SER A 217 -29.61 1.32 -0.73
CA SER A 217 -28.66 1.53 -1.83
C SER A 217 -27.30 0.85 -1.63
N LEU A 218 -27.05 0.32 -0.43
CA LEU A 218 -25.71 -0.06 0.00
C LEU A 218 -25.20 -1.31 -0.73
N GLU A 219 -23.96 -1.23 -1.22
CA GLU A 219 -23.22 -2.33 -1.87
C GLU A 219 -22.26 -2.99 -0.87
N HIS A 220 -21.65 -2.22 0.02
CA HIS A 220 -20.70 -2.72 1.02
C HIS A 220 -21.00 -2.18 2.42
N LEU A 221 -21.12 -3.09 3.38
CA LEU A 221 -21.29 -2.78 4.80
C LEU A 221 -20.17 -3.44 5.60
N ILE A 222 -19.44 -2.63 6.36
CA ILE A 222 -18.46 -3.10 7.34
C ILE A 222 -18.93 -2.61 8.71
N LEU A 223 -19.33 -3.55 9.56
CA LEU A 223 -19.74 -3.28 10.93
C LEU A 223 -18.51 -3.15 11.83
N GLY A 224 -18.70 -2.46 12.96
CA GLY A 224 -17.65 -2.26 13.95
C GLY A 224 -17.25 -3.57 14.61
N ASP A 225 -16.02 -3.65 15.08
CA ASP A 225 -15.48 -4.88 15.67
C ASP A 225 -16.28 -5.37 16.88
N VAL A 226 -16.88 -4.48 17.66
CA VAL A 226 -17.71 -4.83 18.82
C VAL A 226 -19.21 -4.91 18.51
N TYR A 227 -19.62 -4.74 17.24
CA TYR A 227 -21.02 -4.77 16.83
C TYR A 227 -21.64 -6.14 17.12
N ASN A 228 -22.76 -6.15 17.85
CA ASN A 228 -23.47 -7.39 18.18
C ASN A 228 -25.00 -7.22 18.26
N GLU A 229 -25.54 -6.31 17.44
CA GLU A 229 -26.99 -6.07 17.34
C GLU A 229 -27.63 -6.92 16.22
N PRO A 230 -28.89 -7.35 16.35
CA PRO A 230 -29.54 -8.22 15.36
C PRO A 230 -29.73 -7.53 14.00
N LEU A 231 -29.67 -8.33 12.93
CA LEU A 231 -29.80 -7.88 11.54
C LEU A 231 -31.09 -8.35 10.84
N ASP A 232 -31.97 -9.08 11.53
CA ASP A 232 -33.17 -9.72 10.99
C ASP A 232 -34.18 -8.73 10.38
N GLN A 233 -34.19 -7.49 10.87
CA GLN A 233 -35.07 -6.42 10.39
C GLN A 233 -34.33 -5.36 9.55
N VAL A 234 -33.05 -5.57 9.24
CA VAL A 234 -32.26 -4.61 8.46
C VAL A 234 -32.38 -4.93 6.97
N HIS A 235 -32.80 -3.95 6.17
CA HIS A 235 -33.06 -4.14 4.74
C HIS A 235 -31.83 -3.81 3.87
N LEU A 236 -31.22 -4.83 3.26
CA LEU A 236 -29.96 -4.72 2.50
C LEU A 236 -30.07 -5.35 1.08
N PRO A 237 -30.95 -4.86 0.18
CA PRO A 237 -31.31 -5.55 -1.06
C PRO A 237 -30.22 -5.54 -2.14
N ARG A 238 -29.24 -4.62 -2.09
CA ARG A 238 -28.19 -4.43 -3.12
C ARG A 238 -26.80 -4.85 -2.66
N LEU A 239 -26.70 -5.48 -1.49
CA LEU A 239 -25.42 -5.76 -0.85
C LEU A 239 -24.61 -6.76 -1.67
N VAL A 240 -23.35 -6.41 -1.90
CA VAL A 240 -22.32 -7.21 -2.55
C VAL A 240 -21.33 -7.74 -1.52
N GLY A 241 -21.01 -6.95 -0.48
CA GLY A 241 -20.12 -7.37 0.61
C GLY A 241 -20.65 -7.01 2.00
N LEU A 242 -20.57 -7.96 2.93
CA LEU A 242 -20.91 -7.79 4.33
C LEU A 242 -19.77 -8.27 5.23
N ASN A 243 -19.27 -7.40 6.09
CA ASN A 243 -18.40 -7.76 7.21
C ASN A 243 -19.13 -7.47 8.52
N LEU A 244 -19.32 -8.52 9.33
CA LEU A 244 -20.09 -8.47 10.55
C LEU A 244 -19.32 -7.90 11.76
N GLY A 245 -18.01 -7.71 11.64
CA GLY A 245 -17.15 -7.31 12.76
C GLY A 245 -16.70 -8.49 13.62
N LEU A 246 -15.65 -8.31 14.42
CA LEU A 246 -14.97 -9.39 15.15
C LEU A 246 -15.83 -10.10 16.21
N HIS A 247 -16.70 -9.37 16.90
CA HIS A 247 -17.45 -9.86 18.07
C HIS A 247 -18.92 -10.17 17.79
N PHE A 248 -19.36 -10.11 16.53
CA PHE A 248 -20.74 -10.41 16.17
C PHE A 248 -21.07 -11.88 16.43
N ASP A 249 -22.15 -12.12 17.19
CA ASP A 249 -22.60 -13.43 17.63
C ASP A 249 -24.15 -13.51 17.70
N GLN A 250 -24.86 -12.74 16.88
CA GLN A 250 -26.31 -12.84 16.73
C GLN A 250 -26.70 -13.89 15.68
N GLY A 251 -27.82 -14.59 15.90
CA GLY A 251 -28.31 -15.60 14.96
C GLY A 251 -28.79 -15.01 13.62
N LEU A 252 -28.48 -15.69 12.52
CA LEU A 252 -28.84 -15.22 11.16
C LEU A 252 -30.11 -15.85 10.57
N GLN A 253 -30.85 -16.69 11.30
CA GLN A 253 -31.99 -17.45 10.74
C GLN A 253 -33.13 -16.55 10.22
N GLY A 254 -33.27 -15.33 10.76
CA GLY A 254 -34.24 -14.33 10.31
C GLY A 254 -33.70 -13.33 9.27
N VAL A 255 -32.40 -13.38 8.97
CA VAL A 255 -31.73 -12.41 8.09
C VAL A 255 -31.87 -12.85 6.63
N VAL A 256 -32.40 -11.95 5.80
CA VAL A 256 -32.51 -12.18 4.35
C VAL A 256 -31.24 -11.68 3.68
N LEU A 257 -30.29 -12.58 3.43
CA LEU A 257 -29.10 -12.27 2.63
C LEU A 257 -29.50 -12.11 1.15
N PRO A 258 -29.11 -11.01 0.48
CA PRO A 258 -29.49 -10.79 -0.92
C PRO A 258 -28.74 -11.72 -1.87
N GLU A 259 -29.37 -12.12 -2.98
CA GLU A 259 -28.75 -12.99 -3.99
C GLU A 259 -27.54 -12.35 -4.69
N GLY A 260 -27.42 -11.02 -4.65
CA GLY A 260 -26.26 -10.28 -5.16
C GLY A 260 -25.02 -10.33 -4.28
N LEU A 261 -25.10 -10.90 -3.06
CA LEU A 261 -24.00 -10.96 -2.12
C LEU A 261 -22.89 -11.88 -2.62
N GLN A 262 -21.67 -11.34 -2.70
CA GLN A 262 -20.47 -12.04 -3.16
C GLN A 262 -19.48 -12.30 -2.04
N HIS A 263 -19.47 -11.45 -1.00
CA HIS A 263 -18.52 -11.55 0.11
C HIS A 263 -19.26 -11.49 1.45
N LEU A 264 -19.07 -12.52 2.28
CA LEU A 264 -19.62 -12.57 3.62
C LEU A 264 -18.52 -12.92 4.62
N CYS A 265 -18.27 -12.00 5.54
CA CYS A 265 -17.24 -12.14 6.55
C CYS A 265 -17.86 -12.15 7.95
N PHE A 266 -17.72 -13.29 8.63
CA PHE A 266 -18.00 -13.41 10.06
C PHE A 266 -16.74 -13.06 10.87
N GLY A 267 -16.96 -12.52 12.06
CA GLY A 267 -15.91 -12.29 13.05
C GLY A 267 -15.43 -13.55 13.74
N TRP A 268 -14.34 -13.42 14.49
CA TRP A 268 -13.75 -14.53 15.25
C TRP A 268 -14.64 -15.07 16.37
N ALA A 269 -15.51 -14.24 16.95
CA ALA A 269 -16.36 -14.64 18.08
C ALA A 269 -17.67 -15.33 17.66
N TYR A 270 -17.97 -15.40 16.36
CA TYR A 270 -19.25 -15.95 15.90
C TYR A 270 -19.36 -17.45 16.21
N SER A 271 -20.31 -17.79 17.05
CA SER A 271 -20.52 -19.14 17.59
C SER A 271 -21.95 -19.68 17.38
N GLN A 272 -22.84 -18.86 16.79
CA GLN A 272 -24.22 -19.27 16.55
C GLN A 272 -24.36 -20.34 15.45
N SER A 273 -25.35 -21.21 15.61
CA SER A 273 -25.68 -22.23 14.61
C SER A 273 -26.14 -21.60 13.29
N LEU A 274 -25.54 -22.04 12.19
CA LEU A 274 -25.95 -21.69 10.82
C LEU A 274 -26.99 -22.65 10.24
N ALA A 275 -27.54 -23.56 11.05
CA ALA A 275 -28.58 -24.48 10.59
C ALA A 275 -29.79 -23.70 10.04
N GLY A 276 -30.16 -23.98 8.79
CA GLY A 276 -31.28 -23.33 8.10
C GLY A 276 -30.98 -21.93 7.53
N VAL A 277 -29.77 -21.39 7.74
CA VAL A 277 -29.34 -20.14 7.08
C VAL A 277 -29.07 -20.43 5.60
N LYS A 278 -29.73 -19.69 4.71
CA LYS A 278 -29.54 -19.82 3.26
C LYS A 278 -28.44 -18.87 2.80
N LEU A 279 -27.28 -19.42 2.46
CA LEU A 279 -26.21 -18.66 1.84
C LEU A 279 -26.55 -18.40 0.35
N PRO A 280 -26.34 -17.17 -0.15
CA PRO A 280 -26.56 -16.82 -1.55
C PRO A 280 -25.75 -17.68 -2.52
N THR A 281 -26.36 -18.04 -3.65
CA THR A 281 -25.70 -18.92 -4.64
C THR A 281 -24.55 -18.23 -5.39
N GLY A 282 -24.57 -16.90 -5.48
CA GLY A 282 -23.52 -16.06 -6.07
C GLY A 282 -22.33 -15.78 -5.16
N LEU A 283 -22.30 -16.34 -3.94
CA LEU A 283 -21.25 -16.06 -2.96
C LEU A 283 -19.89 -16.59 -3.45
N LEU A 284 -18.90 -15.70 -3.51
CA LEU A 284 -17.55 -15.98 -3.99
C LEU A 284 -16.55 -16.15 -2.84
N SER A 285 -16.76 -15.44 -1.72
CA SER A 285 -15.90 -15.54 -0.54
C SER A 285 -16.71 -15.59 0.75
N LEU A 286 -16.26 -16.47 1.64
CA LEU A 286 -16.86 -16.71 2.94
C LEU A 286 -15.75 -16.83 3.98
N SER A 287 -15.83 -16.11 5.09
CA SER A 287 -14.91 -16.26 6.22
C SER A 287 -15.65 -16.54 7.52
N PHE A 288 -15.18 -17.53 8.26
CA PHE A 288 -15.66 -17.88 9.59
C PHE A 288 -14.58 -17.67 10.64
N GLY A 289 -15.03 -17.33 11.84
CA GLY A 289 -14.22 -17.30 13.04
C GLY A 289 -13.86 -18.69 13.58
N ASP A 290 -13.56 -18.74 14.88
CA ASP A 290 -13.37 -19.99 15.59
C ASP A 290 -14.75 -20.65 15.78
N PHE A 291 -14.92 -21.89 15.32
CA PHE A 291 -16.21 -22.58 15.30
C PHE A 291 -16.12 -23.95 16.00
N GLY A 292 -16.84 -24.08 17.12
CA GLY A 292 -16.81 -25.29 17.95
C GLY A 292 -17.85 -26.35 17.55
N GLU A 293 -18.99 -25.92 17.00
CA GLU A 293 -20.10 -26.81 16.61
C GLU A 293 -20.05 -27.21 15.13
N MET A 294 -20.86 -28.18 14.72
CA MET A 294 -20.86 -28.67 13.34
C MET A 294 -21.30 -27.60 12.35
N LEU A 295 -20.46 -27.33 11.33
CA LEU A 295 -20.83 -26.52 10.16
C LEU A 295 -21.89 -27.31 9.37
N THR A 296 -23.15 -27.12 9.75
CA THR A 296 -24.33 -27.71 9.07
C THR A 296 -24.79 -26.89 7.87
N VAL A 297 -24.02 -25.86 7.50
CA VAL A 297 -24.32 -24.99 6.37
C VAL A 297 -23.83 -25.62 5.07
N GLU A 298 -24.70 -25.66 4.07
CA GLU A 298 -24.31 -26.03 2.71
C GLU A 298 -23.49 -24.89 2.09
N LEU A 299 -22.25 -25.18 1.71
CA LEU A 299 -21.39 -24.20 1.06
C LEU A 299 -21.87 -23.93 -0.39
N PRO A 300 -21.96 -22.67 -0.84
CA PRO A 300 -22.38 -22.35 -2.20
C PRO A 300 -21.46 -22.94 -3.28
N GLU A 301 -22.03 -23.41 -4.39
CA GLU A 301 -21.27 -24.05 -5.47
C GLU A 301 -20.26 -23.13 -6.18
N ASN A 302 -20.46 -21.81 -6.13
CA ASN A 302 -19.58 -20.81 -6.75
C ASN A 302 -18.48 -20.30 -5.81
N LEU A 303 -18.40 -20.80 -4.58
CA LEU A 303 -17.47 -20.31 -3.57
C LEU A 303 -16.00 -20.57 -3.97
N GLN A 304 -15.25 -19.48 -4.16
CA GLN A 304 -13.85 -19.54 -4.60
C GLN A 304 -12.85 -19.43 -3.46
N CYS A 305 -13.22 -18.73 -2.38
CA CYS A 305 -12.36 -18.50 -1.23
C CYS A 305 -13.09 -18.80 0.08
N LEU A 306 -12.51 -19.68 0.89
CA LEU A 306 -13.00 -20.01 2.22
C LEU A 306 -11.91 -19.70 3.25
N THR A 307 -12.26 -18.91 4.26
CA THR A 307 -11.42 -18.71 5.44
C THR A 307 -12.11 -19.30 6.65
N MET A 308 -11.40 -20.07 7.48
CA MET A 308 -11.92 -20.66 8.71
C MET A 308 -10.95 -20.39 9.85
N GLY A 309 -11.46 -20.04 11.03
CA GLY A 309 -10.67 -20.03 12.26
C GLY A 309 -10.36 -21.45 12.72
N LYS A 310 -10.27 -21.63 14.04
CA LYS A 310 -10.13 -22.97 14.64
C LYS A 310 -11.44 -23.71 14.53
N VAL A 311 -11.40 -24.91 13.99
CA VAL A 311 -12.60 -25.76 13.82
C VAL A 311 -12.34 -27.13 14.42
N SER A 312 -13.31 -27.63 15.21
CA SER A 312 -13.23 -28.98 15.78
C SER A 312 -13.24 -30.05 14.70
N VAL A 313 -12.62 -31.20 14.95
CA VAL A 313 -12.57 -32.30 13.97
C VAL A 313 -13.99 -32.82 13.70
N GLU A 314 -14.81 -32.88 14.74
CA GLU A 314 -16.21 -33.26 14.67
C GLU A 314 -17.00 -32.34 13.74
N ALA A 315 -16.69 -31.03 13.76
CA ALA A 315 -17.37 -30.06 12.90
C ALA A 315 -16.98 -30.13 11.43
N LEU A 316 -15.79 -30.64 11.12
CA LEU A 316 -15.32 -30.85 9.75
C LEU A 316 -15.78 -32.19 9.16
N GLN A 317 -16.22 -33.15 9.98
CA GLN A 317 -16.68 -34.44 9.50
C GLN A 317 -17.92 -34.30 8.61
N GLY A 318 -17.76 -34.62 7.33
CA GLY A 318 -18.84 -34.53 6.34
C GLY A 318 -18.95 -33.18 5.63
N LEU A 319 -18.08 -32.21 5.93
CA LEU A 319 -18.03 -30.96 5.18
C LEU A 319 -17.52 -31.24 3.75
N GLU A 320 -18.39 -31.02 2.76
CA GLU A 320 -18.02 -31.10 1.35
C GLU A 320 -17.62 -29.72 0.83
N LEU A 321 -16.35 -29.59 0.45
CA LEU A 321 -15.84 -28.36 -0.17
C LEU A 321 -16.30 -28.30 -1.64
N PRO A 322 -16.79 -27.13 -2.12
CA PRO A 322 -17.25 -26.98 -3.49
C PRO A 322 -16.09 -27.08 -4.49
N GLN A 323 -16.38 -27.58 -5.70
CA GLN A 323 -15.34 -27.82 -6.73
C GLN A 323 -14.72 -26.52 -7.27
N SER A 324 -15.42 -25.39 -7.12
CA SER A 324 -14.95 -24.07 -7.50
C SER A 324 -13.92 -23.50 -6.53
N LEU A 325 -13.76 -24.09 -5.35
CA LEU A 325 -12.87 -23.58 -4.30
C LEU A 325 -11.42 -23.56 -4.77
N ARG A 326 -10.83 -22.37 -4.82
CA ARG A 326 -9.44 -22.13 -5.24
C ARG A 326 -8.53 -21.82 -4.07
N SER A 327 -9.04 -21.14 -3.05
CA SER A 327 -8.26 -20.67 -1.91
C SER A 327 -8.89 -21.13 -0.60
N LEU A 328 -8.07 -21.66 0.28
CA LEU A 328 -8.45 -22.07 1.63
C LEU A 328 -7.45 -21.47 2.63
N CYS A 329 -7.96 -20.67 3.56
CA CYS A 329 -7.19 -20.15 4.69
C CYS A 329 -7.76 -20.73 5.98
N THR A 330 -6.93 -21.28 6.84
CA THR A 330 -7.37 -22.00 8.05
C THR A 330 -6.46 -21.68 9.20
N GLU A 331 -6.97 -21.60 10.43
CA GLU A 331 -6.10 -21.51 11.61
C GLU A 331 -5.46 -22.87 11.98
N ASP A 332 -5.92 -23.52 13.04
CA ASP A 332 -5.47 -24.85 13.46
C ASP A 332 -6.58 -25.88 13.19
N ILE A 333 -6.50 -26.55 12.03
CA ILE A 333 -7.43 -27.60 11.64
C ILE A 333 -6.69 -28.90 11.27
N ASP A 334 -7.39 -30.03 11.39
CA ASP A 334 -6.89 -31.29 10.84
C ASP A 334 -7.24 -31.39 9.35
N LEU A 335 -6.26 -31.15 8.48
CA LEU A 335 -6.48 -31.24 7.03
C LEU A 335 -6.81 -32.66 6.56
N GLY A 336 -6.47 -33.70 7.34
CA GLY A 336 -6.66 -35.10 6.95
C GLY A 336 -8.13 -35.52 6.83
N VAL A 337 -9.05 -34.75 7.43
CA VAL A 337 -10.50 -35.02 7.34
C VAL A 337 -11.16 -34.33 6.15
N LEU A 338 -10.46 -33.42 5.47
CA LEU A 338 -11.00 -32.65 4.35
C LEU A 338 -10.60 -33.22 2.99
N LYS A 339 -11.55 -33.21 2.05
CA LYS A 339 -11.29 -33.56 0.64
C LYS A 339 -10.91 -32.31 -0.15
N LEU A 340 -9.63 -31.95 -0.14
CA LEU A 340 -9.10 -30.76 -0.81
C LEU A 340 -8.95 -30.93 -2.32
N LYS A 341 -10.04 -30.98 -3.10
CA LYS A 341 -9.96 -31.15 -4.58
C LYS A 341 -9.86 -29.81 -5.31
N GLY A 342 -8.93 -29.68 -6.27
CA GLY A 342 -8.87 -28.52 -7.18
C GLY A 342 -8.34 -27.22 -6.56
N LEU A 343 -7.95 -27.27 -5.28
CA LEU A 343 -7.39 -26.15 -4.53
C LEU A 343 -6.07 -25.67 -5.14
N GLN A 344 -5.89 -24.35 -5.23
CA GLN A 344 -4.71 -23.69 -5.80
C GLN A 344 -3.88 -22.97 -4.73
N SER A 345 -4.50 -22.46 -3.67
CA SER A 345 -3.82 -21.80 -2.56
C SER A 345 -4.28 -22.35 -1.21
N LEU A 346 -3.32 -22.63 -0.33
CA LEU A 346 -3.56 -23.08 1.04
C LEU A 346 -2.71 -22.25 2.00
N SER A 347 -3.36 -21.57 2.93
CA SER A 347 -2.71 -20.83 4.02
C SER A 347 -3.10 -21.44 5.37
N LEU A 348 -2.10 -21.82 6.16
CA LEU A 348 -2.26 -22.47 7.45
C LEU A 348 -1.91 -21.52 8.59
N GLY A 349 -2.63 -21.65 9.70
CA GLY A 349 -2.68 -20.67 10.77
C GLY A 349 -1.43 -20.51 11.60
N GLN A 350 -1.46 -19.52 12.48
CA GLN A 350 -0.33 -19.16 13.33
C GLN A 350 0.10 -20.30 14.27
N CYS A 351 -0.85 -21.14 14.68
CA CYS A 351 -0.62 -22.24 15.61
C CYS A 351 -0.53 -23.62 14.93
N PHE A 352 -0.69 -23.72 13.61
CA PHE A 352 -0.68 -25.01 12.91
C PHE A 352 0.71 -25.67 13.00
N ASN A 353 0.79 -26.86 13.60
CA ASN A 353 2.05 -27.61 13.73
C ASN A 353 1.86 -29.13 13.59
N ARG A 354 0.95 -29.54 12.68
CA ARG A 354 0.69 -30.95 12.36
C ARG A 354 1.44 -31.36 11.09
N ARG A 355 1.67 -32.66 10.92
CA ARG A 355 2.21 -33.19 9.66
C ARG A 355 1.19 -32.99 8.54
N LEU A 356 1.67 -32.67 7.35
CA LEU A 356 0.81 -32.53 6.18
C LEU A 356 0.24 -33.89 5.75
N PRO A 357 -1.06 -33.97 5.43
CA PRO A 357 -1.60 -35.08 4.65
C PRO A 357 -1.17 -34.95 3.18
N ASP A 358 -1.61 -35.89 2.33
CA ASP A 358 -1.43 -35.75 0.89
C ASP A 358 -2.22 -34.54 0.36
N LEU A 359 -1.48 -33.52 -0.09
CA LEU A 359 -2.03 -32.30 -0.66
C LEU A 359 -2.40 -32.48 -2.15
N PRO A 360 -3.40 -31.73 -2.66
CA PRO A 360 -3.79 -31.81 -4.06
C PRO A 360 -2.69 -31.33 -5.01
N GLN A 361 -2.50 -32.04 -6.13
CA GLN A 361 -1.50 -31.68 -7.15
C GLN A 361 -1.84 -30.38 -7.91
N SER A 362 -3.05 -29.85 -7.76
CA SER A 362 -3.44 -28.53 -8.28
C SER A 362 -2.87 -27.36 -7.48
N LEU A 363 -2.35 -27.60 -6.26
CA LEU A 363 -1.86 -26.55 -5.38
C LEU A 363 -0.66 -25.83 -6.01
N ARG A 364 -0.69 -24.51 -5.97
CA ARG A 364 0.33 -23.58 -6.50
C ARG A 364 1.01 -22.79 -5.40
N SER A 365 0.28 -22.42 -4.34
CA SER A 365 0.80 -21.66 -3.22
C SER A 365 0.48 -22.37 -1.89
N LEU A 366 1.49 -22.50 -1.03
CA LEU A 366 1.38 -23.05 0.31
C LEU A 366 2.10 -22.14 1.31
N SER A 367 1.37 -21.67 2.32
CA SER A 367 1.90 -20.82 3.37
C SER A 367 1.63 -21.40 4.75
N PHE A 368 2.63 -21.36 5.62
CA PHE A 368 2.55 -21.78 7.01
C PHE A 368 2.65 -20.59 7.97
N GLY A 369 1.77 -20.56 8.96
CA GLY A 369 1.87 -19.61 10.08
C GLY A 369 3.00 -19.95 11.06
N LYS A 370 3.18 -19.05 12.04
CA LYS A 370 4.36 -18.94 12.89
C LYS A 370 4.88 -20.26 13.47
N ALA A 371 4.02 -21.11 14.03
CA ALA A 371 4.41 -22.25 14.85
C ALA A 371 4.76 -23.54 14.08
N PHE A 372 4.60 -23.57 12.76
CA PHE A 372 4.85 -24.79 11.98
C PHE A 372 6.33 -25.20 12.03
N ASN A 373 6.59 -26.41 12.53
CA ASN A 373 7.95 -26.95 12.64
C ASN A 373 7.96 -28.48 12.44
N GLN A 374 7.17 -28.99 11.49
CA GLN A 374 7.19 -30.40 11.08
C GLN A 374 7.99 -30.58 9.78
N PRO A 375 8.56 -31.77 9.52
CA PRO A 375 9.25 -32.03 8.25
C PRO A 375 8.32 -31.78 7.05
N PRO A 376 8.75 -31.01 6.04
CA PRO A 376 7.92 -30.73 4.86
C PRO A 376 7.94 -31.92 3.90
N SER A 377 7.13 -32.93 4.21
CA SER A 377 6.89 -34.09 3.36
C SER A 377 5.60 -33.96 2.55
N HIS A 378 5.49 -34.69 1.44
CA HIS A 378 4.28 -34.74 0.58
C HIS A 378 3.91 -33.40 -0.09
N LEU A 379 4.92 -32.60 -0.46
CA LEU A 379 4.69 -31.37 -1.23
C LEU A 379 4.17 -31.69 -2.65
N PRO A 380 3.17 -30.96 -3.16
CA PRO A 380 2.62 -31.19 -4.48
C PRO A 380 3.59 -30.77 -5.59
N THR A 381 3.66 -31.57 -6.66
CA THR A 381 4.63 -31.39 -7.77
C THR A 381 4.45 -30.09 -8.57
N GLY A 382 3.24 -29.53 -8.56
CA GLY A 382 2.92 -28.27 -9.23
C GLY A 382 3.10 -27.02 -8.37
N LEU A 383 3.68 -27.12 -7.16
CA LEU A 383 3.83 -25.97 -6.25
C LEU A 383 4.81 -24.94 -6.85
N GLU A 384 4.41 -23.68 -6.86
CA GLU A 384 5.18 -22.53 -7.37
C GLU A 384 5.68 -21.63 -6.22
N GLU A 385 4.94 -21.57 -5.12
CA GLU A 385 5.25 -20.73 -3.96
C GLU A 385 5.16 -21.50 -2.65
N LEU A 386 6.17 -21.36 -1.80
CA LEU A 386 6.23 -21.98 -0.49
C LEU A 386 6.77 -20.99 0.56
N THR A 387 5.99 -20.74 1.60
CA THR A 387 6.37 -19.88 2.72
C THR A 387 6.29 -20.65 4.02
N PHE A 388 7.41 -20.76 4.73
CA PHE A 388 7.49 -21.35 6.05
C PHE A 388 7.28 -20.32 7.17
N GLY A 389 6.66 -20.77 8.25
CA GLY A 389 6.46 -19.99 9.48
C GLY A 389 7.76 -19.74 10.25
N ALA A 390 7.71 -18.77 11.17
CA ALA A 390 8.87 -18.30 11.92
C ALA A 390 9.65 -19.42 12.63
N ASP A 391 8.97 -20.40 13.22
CA ASP A 391 9.55 -21.45 14.07
C ASP A 391 10.09 -22.64 13.27
N PHE A 392 9.92 -22.65 11.94
CA PHE A 392 10.38 -23.75 11.09
C PHE A 392 11.91 -23.83 11.09
N ASN A 393 12.46 -24.94 11.60
CA ASN A 393 13.90 -25.21 11.59
C ASN A 393 14.21 -26.71 11.51
N GLN A 394 13.42 -27.46 10.74
CA GLN A 394 13.67 -28.89 10.53
C GLN A 394 14.83 -29.11 9.56
N PRO A 395 15.63 -30.17 9.76
CA PRO A 395 16.65 -30.57 8.80
C PRO A 395 16.01 -30.95 7.47
N LEU A 396 16.59 -30.50 6.36
CA LEU A 396 16.07 -30.71 5.01
C LEU A 396 16.71 -31.91 4.28
N GLN A 397 17.43 -32.77 5.00
CA GLN A 397 18.06 -33.95 4.41
C GLN A 397 16.98 -34.94 3.92
N GLY A 398 17.00 -35.27 2.63
CA GLY A 398 16.02 -36.16 2.00
C GLY A 398 14.70 -35.48 1.61
N VAL A 399 14.56 -34.16 1.83
CA VAL A 399 13.42 -33.39 1.32
C VAL A 399 13.63 -33.11 -0.17
N SER A 400 12.60 -33.38 -0.97
CA SER A 400 12.56 -33.04 -2.40
C SER A 400 11.56 -31.91 -2.61
N PHE A 401 12.05 -30.73 -2.97
CA PHE A 401 11.19 -29.60 -3.34
C PHE A 401 10.65 -29.78 -4.77
N PRO A 402 9.43 -29.28 -5.07
CA PRO A 402 8.85 -29.37 -6.41
C PRO A 402 9.68 -28.64 -7.48
N GLU A 403 9.74 -29.21 -8.69
CA GLU A 403 10.56 -28.66 -9.78
C GLU A 403 10.08 -27.29 -10.28
N ASN A 404 8.79 -26.97 -10.10
CA ASN A 404 8.20 -25.70 -10.52
C ASN A 404 8.29 -24.60 -9.45
N LEU A 405 8.96 -24.86 -8.32
CA LEU A 405 9.04 -23.90 -7.22
C LEU A 405 9.84 -22.66 -7.65
N ARG A 406 9.16 -21.50 -7.67
CA ARG A 406 9.68 -20.20 -8.09
C ARG A 406 9.98 -19.29 -6.91
N CYS A 407 9.22 -19.39 -5.83
CA CYS A 407 9.40 -18.58 -4.63
C CYS A 407 9.48 -19.47 -3.39
N LEU A 408 10.56 -19.31 -2.62
CA LEU A 408 10.76 -19.99 -1.35
C LEU A 408 11.13 -18.98 -0.26
N THR A 409 10.32 -18.92 0.78
CA THR A 409 10.57 -18.09 1.96
C THR A 409 10.70 -18.98 3.19
N PHE A 410 11.84 -18.88 3.86
CA PHE A 410 12.05 -19.48 5.18
C PHE A 410 11.74 -18.49 6.30
N GLY A 411 11.18 -18.99 7.39
CA GLY A 411 10.85 -18.16 8.54
C GLY A 411 12.04 -17.76 9.40
N HIS A 412 11.78 -16.84 10.34
CA HIS A 412 12.75 -16.16 11.20
C HIS A 412 13.82 -17.05 11.84
N TYR A 413 13.47 -18.25 12.33
CA TYR A 413 14.38 -19.12 13.07
C TYR A 413 15.06 -20.21 12.24
N PHE A 414 14.82 -20.26 10.92
CA PHE A 414 15.41 -21.27 10.04
C PHE A 414 16.94 -21.11 9.95
N ASN A 415 17.68 -22.16 10.31
CA ASN A 415 19.14 -22.19 10.25
C ASN A 415 19.68 -23.59 9.88
N SER A 416 18.92 -24.35 9.11
CA SER A 416 19.32 -25.68 8.63
C SER A 416 20.05 -25.58 7.28
N SER A 417 20.96 -26.53 7.02
CA SER A 417 21.77 -26.53 5.79
C SER A 417 20.91 -26.82 4.55
N LEU A 418 21.26 -26.15 3.43
CA LEU A 418 20.63 -26.33 2.12
C LEU A 418 21.47 -27.20 1.15
N GLU A 419 22.63 -27.71 1.57
CA GLU A 419 23.60 -28.38 0.69
C GLU A 419 23.04 -29.61 -0.05
N SER A 420 22.01 -30.29 0.50
CA SER A 420 21.41 -31.47 -0.11
C SER A 420 20.27 -31.18 -1.09
N LEU A 421 19.98 -29.90 -1.37
CA LEU A 421 18.80 -29.47 -2.11
C LEU A 421 19.16 -28.99 -3.52
N SER A 422 18.19 -29.11 -4.42
CA SER A 422 18.28 -28.63 -5.80
C SER A 422 17.13 -27.67 -6.10
N PHE A 423 17.46 -26.54 -6.72
CA PHE A 423 16.52 -25.44 -7.00
C PHE A 423 16.55 -25.05 -8.48
N PRO A 424 16.04 -25.90 -9.40
CA PRO A 424 16.23 -25.69 -10.83
C PRO A 424 15.46 -24.47 -11.39
N GLN A 425 14.31 -24.12 -10.83
CA GLN A 425 13.43 -23.04 -11.34
C GLN A 425 13.22 -21.90 -10.33
N LEU A 426 13.98 -21.89 -9.22
CA LEU A 426 13.81 -20.91 -8.16
C LEU A 426 14.26 -19.52 -8.62
N LEU A 427 13.35 -18.55 -8.53
CA LEU A 427 13.59 -17.15 -8.90
C LEU A 427 13.81 -16.28 -7.66
N HIS A 428 13.11 -16.59 -6.56
CA HIS A 428 13.13 -15.79 -5.34
C HIS A 428 13.37 -16.67 -4.12
N LEU A 429 14.38 -16.29 -3.32
CA LEU A 429 14.73 -16.95 -2.07
C LEU A 429 14.86 -15.92 -0.95
N ASN A 430 14.06 -16.09 0.11
CA ASN A 430 14.25 -15.39 1.37
C ASN A 430 14.72 -16.36 2.46
N LEU A 431 15.87 -16.06 3.05
CA LEU A 431 16.46 -16.78 4.18
C LEU A 431 16.26 -15.96 5.45
N GLY A 432 15.51 -16.55 6.37
CA GLY A 432 15.04 -15.87 7.58
C GLY A 432 16.14 -15.39 8.52
N TYR A 433 15.73 -14.59 9.50
CA TYR A 433 16.59 -13.83 10.41
C TYR A 433 17.79 -14.57 11.00
N THR A 434 17.67 -15.83 11.44
CA THR A 434 18.77 -16.56 12.10
C THR A 434 19.65 -17.37 11.15
N PHE A 435 19.35 -17.42 9.85
CA PHE A 435 20.08 -18.25 8.90
C PHE A 435 21.56 -17.82 8.81
N ASN A 436 22.49 -18.76 9.03
CA ASN A 436 23.92 -18.50 8.97
C ASN A 436 24.73 -19.73 8.48
N GLN A 437 24.14 -20.53 7.59
CA GLN A 437 24.81 -21.69 6.98
C GLN A 437 25.51 -21.32 5.67
N ARG A 438 26.56 -22.06 5.30
CA ARG A 438 27.28 -21.86 4.03
C ARG A 438 26.44 -22.29 2.84
N LEU A 439 26.63 -21.62 1.70
CA LEU A 439 25.89 -21.85 0.46
C LEU A 439 26.77 -22.36 -0.69
N GLU A 440 28.05 -22.61 -0.44
CA GLU A 440 29.08 -22.96 -1.44
C GLU A 440 28.69 -24.16 -2.32
N LYS A 441 27.94 -25.13 -1.77
CA LYS A 441 27.50 -26.35 -2.47
C LYS A 441 26.09 -26.28 -3.04
N VAL A 442 25.42 -25.13 -2.94
CA VAL A 442 24.02 -24.97 -3.38
C VAL A 442 23.99 -24.33 -4.77
N GLY A 443 23.28 -24.95 -5.70
CA GLY A 443 23.14 -24.45 -7.07
C GLY A 443 21.93 -23.53 -7.25
N PHE A 444 22.17 -22.28 -7.70
CA PHE A 444 21.14 -21.28 -7.98
C PHE A 444 21.16 -20.82 -9.46
N PRO A 445 20.75 -21.68 -10.41
CA PRO A 445 20.92 -21.41 -11.84
C PRO A 445 20.10 -20.22 -12.34
N ASN A 446 18.88 -20.03 -11.81
CA ASN A 446 17.89 -19.06 -12.30
C ASN A 446 17.50 -18.00 -11.25
N LEU A 447 18.22 -17.93 -10.13
CA LEU A 447 17.83 -17.05 -9.02
C LEU A 447 17.98 -15.58 -9.41
N GLU A 448 16.89 -14.83 -9.27
CA GLU A 448 16.80 -13.40 -9.59
C GLU A 448 16.84 -12.53 -8.33
N SER A 449 16.32 -13.03 -7.20
CA SER A 449 16.29 -12.30 -5.93
C SER A 449 16.72 -13.19 -4.77
N LEU A 450 17.67 -12.69 -3.98
CA LEU A 450 18.18 -13.34 -2.78
C LEU A 450 18.14 -12.37 -1.61
N THR A 451 17.45 -12.73 -0.55
CA THR A 451 17.33 -11.94 0.67
C THR A 451 17.86 -12.73 1.87
N PHE A 452 18.72 -12.09 2.64
CA PHE A 452 19.13 -12.50 3.97
C PHE A 452 18.66 -11.44 4.97
N GLU A 453 17.97 -11.85 6.03
CA GLU A 453 17.36 -10.88 6.95
C GLU A 453 18.32 -10.38 8.05
N GLY A 454 18.83 -11.28 8.92
CA GLY A 454 19.45 -10.89 10.19
C GLY A 454 20.92 -11.27 10.33
N TYR A 455 21.17 -12.52 10.70
CA TYR A 455 22.43 -13.05 11.22
C TYR A 455 23.37 -13.66 10.18
N PHE A 456 22.97 -13.72 8.91
CA PHE A 456 23.80 -14.30 7.86
C PHE A 456 25.12 -13.52 7.72
N ASN A 457 26.25 -14.21 7.87
CA ASN A 457 27.57 -13.60 7.81
C ASN A 457 28.66 -14.57 7.29
N GLN A 458 28.28 -15.47 6.37
CA GLN A 458 29.21 -16.40 5.70
C GLN A 458 29.68 -15.82 4.35
N SER A 459 30.88 -16.16 3.87
CA SER A 459 31.34 -15.66 2.56
C SER A 459 30.44 -16.11 1.40
N LEU A 460 30.25 -15.23 0.41
CA LEU A 460 29.56 -15.52 -0.86
C LEU A 460 30.53 -15.77 -2.04
N ALA A 461 31.85 -15.75 -1.82
CA ALA A 461 32.84 -15.81 -2.90
C ALA A 461 32.76 -17.09 -3.74
N GLU A 462 32.40 -18.23 -3.13
CA GLU A 462 32.27 -19.52 -3.81
C GLU A 462 30.83 -19.86 -4.22
N VAL A 463 29.90 -18.89 -4.13
CA VAL A 463 28.48 -19.11 -4.46
C VAL A 463 28.20 -18.62 -5.88
N SER A 464 27.70 -19.50 -6.74
CA SER A 464 27.37 -19.18 -8.12
C SER A 464 25.99 -18.51 -8.22
N LEU A 465 25.96 -17.23 -8.62
CA LEU A 465 24.75 -16.39 -8.72
C LEU A 465 24.65 -15.69 -10.10
N PRO A 466 24.60 -16.44 -11.22
CA PRO A 466 24.75 -15.88 -12.56
C PRO A 466 23.56 -15.01 -13.03
N GLY A 467 22.36 -15.25 -12.48
CA GLY A 467 21.12 -14.58 -12.85
C GLY A 467 20.67 -13.46 -11.92
N LEU A 468 21.40 -13.22 -10.82
CA LEU A 468 20.89 -12.41 -9.70
C LEU A 468 20.73 -10.94 -10.07
N LEU A 469 19.53 -10.41 -9.83
CA LEU A 469 19.14 -9.02 -10.09
C LEU A 469 19.06 -8.21 -8.79
N CYS A 470 18.60 -8.83 -7.70
CA CYS A 470 18.45 -8.19 -6.40
C CYS A 470 19.14 -9.01 -5.30
N LEU A 471 19.97 -8.34 -4.50
CA LEU A 471 20.61 -8.93 -3.33
C LEU A 471 20.36 -8.03 -2.12
N THR A 472 19.76 -8.59 -1.08
CA THR A 472 19.62 -7.93 0.23
C THR A 472 20.41 -8.72 1.26
N LEU A 473 21.37 -8.05 1.90
CA LEU A 473 22.24 -8.60 2.93
C LEU A 473 21.82 -8.05 4.28
N GLY A 474 21.61 -8.94 5.24
CA GLY A 474 20.96 -8.65 6.51
C GLY A 474 21.75 -7.79 7.48
N ARG A 475 21.13 -7.51 8.63
CA ARG A 475 21.66 -6.62 9.70
C ARG A 475 23.13 -6.88 10.04
N HIS A 476 23.52 -8.14 10.21
CA HIS A 476 24.83 -8.55 10.73
C HIS A 476 25.83 -8.98 9.64
N TRP A 477 25.49 -8.80 8.36
CA TRP A 477 26.41 -9.08 7.27
C TRP A 477 27.59 -8.11 7.31
N ASN A 478 28.81 -8.64 7.43
CA ASN A 478 30.04 -7.85 7.41
C ASN A 478 31.22 -8.59 6.74
N GLN A 479 30.93 -9.43 5.74
CA GLN A 479 31.94 -10.07 4.89
C GLN A 479 32.28 -9.21 3.67
N PRO A 480 33.53 -9.28 3.16
CA PRO A 480 33.90 -8.63 1.90
C PRO A 480 33.15 -9.25 0.71
N LEU A 481 32.87 -8.43 -0.30
CA LEU A 481 32.34 -8.89 -1.60
C LEU A 481 33.44 -9.15 -2.64
N ASP A 482 34.72 -9.10 -2.24
CA ASP A 482 35.83 -9.39 -3.14
C ASP A 482 35.73 -10.83 -3.68
N GLY A 483 35.90 -10.98 -5.00
CA GLY A 483 35.75 -12.24 -5.70
C GLY A 483 34.31 -12.73 -5.95
N VAL A 484 33.27 -12.02 -5.50
CA VAL A 484 31.88 -12.42 -5.70
C VAL A 484 31.39 -11.98 -7.10
N ALA A 485 31.04 -12.94 -7.96
CA ALA A 485 30.59 -12.66 -9.33
C ALA A 485 29.08 -12.37 -9.40
N LEU A 486 28.71 -11.11 -9.63
CA LEU A 486 27.31 -10.63 -9.69
C LEU A 486 27.05 -9.84 -11.00
N PRO A 487 27.08 -10.50 -12.17
CA PRO A 487 27.18 -9.82 -13.47
C PRO A 487 25.91 -9.05 -13.89
N LYS A 488 24.73 -9.45 -13.39
CA LYS A 488 23.43 -8.86 -13.74
C LYS A 488 22.79 -8.06 -12.62
N LEU A 489 23.47 -7.89 -11.49
CA LEU A 489 22.89 -7.29 -10.30
C LEU A 489 22.51 -5.83 -10.56
N GLN A 490 21.25 -5.50 -10.27
CA GLN A 490 20.66 -4.17 -10.45
C GLN A 490 20.41 -3.48 -9.10
N SER A 491 20.13 -4.24 -8.05
CA SER A 491 19.87 -3.71 -6.71
C SER A 491 20.70 -4.46 -5.66
N LEU A 492 21.39 -3.71 -4.82
CA LEU A 492 22.17 -4.21 -3.69
C LEU A 492 21.84 -3.40 -2.44
N SER A 493 21.44 -4.09 -1.38
CA SER A 493 21.13 -3.49 -0.09
C SER A 493 21.91 -4.17 1.02
N PHE A 494 22.53 -3.38 1.89
CA PHE A 494 23.22 -3.84 3.09
C PHE A 494 22.47 -3.43 4.36
N GLY A 495 22.43 -4.34 5.32
CA GLY A 495 21.96 -4.08 6.68
C GLY A 495 22.99 -3.32 7.53
N ALA A 496 22.59 -3.03 8.77
CA ALA A 496 23.24 -2.04 9.64
C ALA A 496 24.76 -2.20 9.81
N ASP A 497 25.28 -3.42 9.99
CA ASP A 497 26.65 -3.65 10.46
C ASP A 497 27.72 -3.67 9.36
N PHE A 498 27.33 -3.63 8.08
CA PHE A 498 28.27 -3.72 6.96
C PHE A 498 29.24 -2.53 6.96
N ASN A 499 30.55 -2.83 7.08
CA ASN A 499 31.60 -1.81 7.06
C ASN A 499 32.91 -2.32 6.42
N GLN A 500 32.80 -3.20 5.42
CA GLN A 500 33.95 -3.67 4.63
C GLN A 500 34.19 -2.77 3.40
N PRO A 501 35.44 -2.65 2.91
CA PRO A 501 35.73 -1.94 1.68
C PRO A 501 34.95 -2.52 0.49
N LEU A 502 34.35 -1.64 -0.32
CA LEU A 502 33.54 -2.04 -1.48
C LEU A 502 34.43 -2.24 -2.73
N GLN A 503 35.34 -3.21 -2.66
CA GLN A 503 36.25 -3.60 -3.75
C GLN A 503 35.54 -4.55 -4.72
N VAL A 504 34.61 -4.03 -5.53
CA VAL A 504 33.80 -4.84 -6.44
C VAL A 504 33.48 -4.10 -7.74
N VAL A 505 33.32 -4.86 -8.81
CA VAL A 505 32.87 -4.39 -10.11
C VAL A 505 31.45 -4.89 -10.36
N LEU A 506 30.47 -3.98 -10.32
CA LEU A 506 29.05 -4.31 -10.54
C LEU A 506 28.52 -3.46 -11.71
N PRO A 507 28.68 -3.93 -12.96
CA PRO A 507 28.47 -3.11 -14.15
C PRO A 507 27.00 -2.72 -14.39
N CYS A 508 26.06 -3.52 -13.87
CA CYS A 508 24.62 -3.34 -14.05
C CYS A 508 23.92 -2.70 -12.83
N LEU A 509 24.67 -2.39 -11.76
CA LEU A 509 24.06 -1.95 -10.50
C LEU A 509 23.46 -0.54 -10.65
N GLU A 510 22.16 -0.42 -10.43
CA GLU A 510 21.42 0.83 -10.53
C GLU A 510 21.08 1.42 -9.15
N HIS A 511 20.86 0.57 -8.16
CA HIS A 511 20.47 0.94 -6.81
C HIS A 511 21.41 0.32 -5.77
N LEU A 512 22.01 1.18 -4.94
CA LEU A 512 22.86 0.78 -3.82
C LEU A 512 22.37 1.42 -2.53
N VAL A 513 22.10 0.60 -1.52
CA VAL A 513 21.82 1.02 -0.14
C VAL A 513 22.92 0.50 0.77
N LEU A 514 23.66 1.40 1.39
CA LEU A 514 24.70 1.08 2.36
C LEU A 514 24.14 1.13 3.78
N GLY A 515 24.60 0.19 4.60
CA GLY A 515 24.17 0.01 5.99
C GLY A 515 24.53 1.17 6.89
N GLU A 516 23.81 1.28 8.01
CA GLU A 516 23.94 2.36 9.01
C GLU A 516 25.40 2.62 9.46
N MET A 517 26.21 1.57 9.62
CA MET A 517 27.58 1.63 10.13
C MET A 517 28.66 1.78 9.05
N PHE A 518 28.29 1.85 7.77
CA PHE A 518 29.26 1.91 6.67
C PHE A 518 30.00 3.25 6.66
N ASP A 519 31.33 3.21 6.80
CA ASP A 519 32.22 4.38 6.75
C ASP A 519 33.53 4.09 6.01
N GLN A 520 33.45 3.32 4.91
CA GLN A 520 34.61 3.03 4.04
C GLN A 520 34.65 3.94 2.82
N SER A 521 35.86 4.16 2.28
CA SER A 521 36.03 4.91 1.05
C SER A 521 35.37 4.20 -0.14
N LEU A 522 34.64 4.97 -0.96
CA LEU A 522 34.00 4.49 -2.19
C LEU A 522 34.91 4.57 -3.42
N ALA A 523 36.18 4.97 -3.26
CA ALA A 523 37.11 5.17 -4.37
C ALA A 523 37.40 3.90 -5.20
N GLN A 524 37.22 2.73 -4.58
CA GLN A 524 37.53 1.42 -5.17
C GLN A 524 36.29 0.71 -5.73
N ALA A 525 35.10 1.30 -5.61
CA ALA A 525 33.86 0.74 -6.15
C ALA A 525 33.67 1.13 -7.62
N GLU A 526 33.54 0.16 -8.51
CA GLU A 526 33.30 0.42 -9.94
C GLU A 526 31.82 0.17 -10.30
N LEU A 527 31.00 1.23 -10.19
CA LEU A 527 29.53 1.17 -10.32
C LEU A 527 29.02 2.12 -11.43
N ALA A 528 29.38 1.83 -12.68
CA ALA A 528 29.13 2.73 -13.82
C ALA A 528 27.65 2.96 -14.16
N ALA A 529 26.77 2.03 -13.80
CA ALA A 529 25.32 2.12 -14.02
C ALA A 529 24.55 2.80 -12.88
N LEU A 530 25.21 3.12 -11.76
CA LEU A 530 24.54 3.53 -10.52
C LEU A 530 23.71 4.79 -10.72
N GLN A 531 22.43 4.72 -10.37
CA GLN A 531 21.47 5.82 -10.47
C GLN A 531 21.03 6.32 -9.10
N SER A 532 20.99 5.44 -8.09
CA SER A 532 20.56 5.75 -6.74
C SER A 532 21.57 5.21 -5.72
N LEU A 533 22.02 6.09 -4.83
CA LEU A 533 22.93 5.76 -3.74
C LEU A 533 22.33 6.26 -2.42
N VAL A 534 22.17 5.36 -1.46
CA VAL A 534 21.79 5.69 -0.08
C VAL A 534 22.97 5.38 0.82
N LEU A 535 23.49 6.41 1.49
CA LEU A 535 24.57 6.29 2.46
C LEU A 535 23.99 6.15 3.86
N GLY A 536 24.53 5.21 4.63
CA GLY A 536 24.13 4.99 6.02
C GLY A 536 24.50 6.13 6.96
N ASP A 537 23.90 6.12 8.15
CA ASP A 537 23.99 7.19 9.13
C ASP A 537 25.42 7.53 9.59
N ALA A 538 26.35 6.58 9.58
CA ALA A 538 27.73 6.77 10.04
C ALA A 538 28.69 7.31 8.97
N PHE A 539 28.30 7.35 7.68
CA PHE A 539 29.23 7.66 6.59
C PHE A 539 29.75 9.11 6.66
N ASP A 540 31.07 9.28 6.73
CA ASP A 540 31.75 10.58 6.66
C ASP A 540 33.09 10.52 5.89
N GLN A 541 33.13 9.76 4.78
CA GLN A 541 34.29 9.70 3.88
C GLN A 541 34.21 10.73 2.73
N PRO A 542 35.36 11.14 2.13
CA PRO A 542 35.38 12.00 0.96
C PRO A 542 34.68 11.35 -0.26
N LEU A 543 33.82 12.12 -0.94
CA LEU A 543 33.09 11.66 -2.13
C LEU A 543 33.72 12.08 -3.47
N ALA A 544 34.78 12.90 -3.45
CA ALA A 544 35.37 13.47 -4.67
C ALA A 544 35.85 12.39 -5.66
N GLU A 545 36.45 11.32 -5.15
CA GLU A 545 36.98 10.22 -5.98
C GLU A 545 35.87 9.31 -6.54
N ALA A 546 34.70 9.29 -5.89
CA ALA A 546 33.56 8.48 -6.31
C ALA A 546 32.81 9.08 -7.52
N VAL A 547 32.94 10.40 -7.77
CA VAL A 547 32.27 11.09 -8.88
C VAL A 547 32.59 10.46 -10.23
N ALA A 548 33.86 10.14 -10.47
CA ALA A 548 34.31 9.54 -11.73
C ALA A 548 33.79 8.11 -11.91
N ARG A 549 33.46 7.42 -10.82
CA ARG A 549 33.01 6.03 -10.82
C ARG A 549 31.49 5.89 -10.97
N PHE A 550 30.72 6.90 -10.57
CA PHE A 550 29.25 6.88 -10.61
C PHE A 550 28.68 7.98 -11.54
N PRO A 551 28.98 7.93 -12.85
CA PRO A 551 28.64 9.02 -13.79
C PRO A 551 27.12 9.20 -13.99
N LYS A 552 26.34 8.14 -13.78
CA LYS A 552 24.89 8.11 -13.97
C LYS A 552 24.09 8.42 -12.70
N LEU A 553 24.73 8.75 -11.58
CA LEU A 553 24.05 8.97 -10.31
C LEU A 553 23.05 10.13 -10.42
N ARG A 554 21.80 9.92 -9.99
CA ARG A 554 20.70 10.91 -10.03
C ARG A 554 20.09 11.16 -8.65
N LYS A 555 20.11 10.14 -7.79
CA LYS A 555 19.59 10.21 -6.42
C LYS A 555 20.71 9.90 -5.45
N LEU A 556 20.93 10.81 -4.52
CA LEU A 556 21.89 10.64 -3.43
C LEU A 556 21.19 10.94 -2.12
N ALA A 557 21.09 9.93 -1.26
CA ALA A 557 20.64 10.08 0.11
C ALA A 557 21.85 10.03 1.05
N LEU A 558 21.96 11.04 1.93
CA LEU A 558 23.08 11.18 2.86
C LEU A 558 22.64 10.85 4.29
N GLY A 559 23.49 10.12 5.01
CA GLY A 559 23.29 9.78 6.41
C GLY A 559 23.51 10.95 7.38
N LYS A 560 23.02 10.80 8.61
CA LYS A 560 23.03 11.85 9.65
C LYS A 560 24.42 12.39 10.01
N SER A 561 25.46 11.57 9.93
CA SER A 561 26.83 11.93 10.35
C SER A 561 27.65 12.58 9.25
N PHE A 562 27.15 12.69 8.01
CA PHE A 562 27.90 13.32 6.93
C PHE A 562 28.11 14.82 7.23
N ARG A 563 29.38 15.26 7.22
CA ARG A 563 29.79 16.66 7.50
C ARG A 563 30.63 17.27 6.38
N ARG A 564 30.97 16.50 5.35
CA ARG A 564 31.83 16.94 4.23
C ARG A 564 31.06 17.65 3.13
N LYS A 565 31.79 18.28 2.21
CA LYS A 565 31.19 18.87 1.00
C LYS A 565 30.82 17.78 0.01
N VAL A 566 29.60 17.84 -0.50
CA VAL A 566 29.18 17.05 -1.66
C VAL A 566 29.87 17.63 -2.91
N PRO A 567 30.44 16.79 -3.79
CA PRO A 567 31.03 17.27 -5.04
C PRO A 567 30.01 18.02 -5.91
N GLU A 568 30.41 19.15 -6.51
CA GLU A 568 29.53 19.99 -7.34
C GLU A 568 28.88 19.23 -8.49
N ALA A 569 29.56 18.24 -9.06
CA ALA A 569 29.03 17.37 -10.10
C ALA A 569 27.77 16.58 -9.68
N TRP A 570 27.54 16.41 -8.38
CA TRP A 570 26.34 15.77 -7.82
C TRP A 570 25.36 16.78 -7.20
N ALA A 571 25.76 18.05 -7.02
CA ALA A 571 24.94 19.08 -6.37
C ALA A 571 23.68 19.49 -7.17
N LEU A 572 23.63 19.17 -8.48
CA LEU A 572 22.53 19.51 -9.40
C LEU A 572 21.51 18.37 -9.61
N ARG A 573 21.67 17.22 -8.94
CA ARG A 573 20.81 16.04 -9.10
C ARG A 573 20.20 15.70 -7.75
N SER A 574 18.88 15.48 -7.70
CA SER A 574 18.06 15.38 -6.48
C SER A 574 18.80 14.78 -5.28
N LEU A 575 19.05 15.63 -4.29
CA LEU A 575 19.67 15.28 -3.02
C LEU A 575 18.58 15.08 -1.96
N GLU A 576 18.62 13.93 -1.30
CA GLU A 576 17.77 13.62 -0.16
C GLU A 576 18.63 13.69 1.11
N TYR A 577 18.45 14.74 1.91
CA TYR A 577 19.15 14.90 3.18
C TYR A 577 18.10 14.87 4.28
N GLN A 578 18.10 13.88 5.18
CA GLN A 578 17.12 13.79 6.29
C GLN A 578 15.64 13.74 5.87
N GLY A 579 15.30 13.12 4.72
CA GLY A 579 13.94 13.20 4.18
C GLY A 579 13.54 14.60 3.69
N ILE A 580 14.52 15.49 3.51
CA ILE A 580 14.38 16.83 2.90
C ILE A 580 14.88 16.74 1.47
N TYR A 581 14.02 17.09 0.52
CA TYR A 581 14.38 17.32 -0.87
C TYR A 581 15.16 18.64 -0.98
N VAL A 582 16.44 18.57 -1.35
CA VAL A 582 17.17 19.74 -1.82
C VAL A 582 17.19 19.67 -3.35
N SER A 583 16.25 20.37 -3.98
CA SER A 583 16.43 20.86 -5.35
C SER A 583 16.68 22.35 -5.27
N VAL A 584 17.86 22.77 -5.73
CA VAL A 584 18.15 24.18 -6.01
C VAL A 584 18.36 24.26 -7.52
N GLU A 585 17.50 25.02 -8.21
CA GLU A 585 17.80 25.52 -9.57
C GLU A 585 18.98 26.50 -9.53
#